data_AF-A0A224YQ04-F1
#
_entry.id   AF-A0A224YQ04-F1
#
_cell.length_a   1.000
_cell.length_b   1.000
_cell.length_c   1.000
_cell.angle_alpha   90.00
_cell.angle_beta   90.00
_cell.angle_gamma   90.00
#
_symmetry.space_group_name_H-M   'P 1'
#
loop_
_entity.id
_entity.type
_entity.pdbx_description
1 polymer ?
#
loop_
_entity_poly.entity_id
_entity_poly.type
_entity_poly.pdbx_seq_one_letter_code
_entity_poly.pdbx_strand_id
1 'polypeptide(L)'
;MDTTIAPLSPHLPQNGMNGMNQQQSMQPFSSTGGGTWTGNSTLSYTQTMVPPAGTDNSLRQQQQQQQQQQQQQQQQQQQQQQQQQQHPAFWQHHSMMQQDMPVQGTLSNQPAPEYWCSIAYFELDQQVGETFKVPSSFSGVIIDGYVDPSGGNRFCLGALSNVHRTEKSEKARLHIGKGVQLDLRGEGDVWLRCLSDHSVFVQSYYLDREAGRAPGDAVHKIYPSAYIKVFDLRQCHGQMQQQAQTAQAAAAAQAAAVAGHIPGPASVGGIAPAISLSAAAGIGVDDLRRLCILRLSFVKGWGPDYPRQSIKETPCWIEVHLHRSLQLLDEVLHSMPIHDPRPHD
;
A
#
# COMPACT_ATOMS: atom_id res chain seq x y z
N MET A 1 -3.31 -26.92 62.05
CA MET A 1 -2.35 -25.80 61.84
C MET A 1 -2.49 -25.40 60.37
N ASP A 2 -3.63 -24.95 59.84
CA ASP A 2 -4.47 -23.78 60.11
C ASP A 2 -3.75 -22.43 60.19
N THR A 3 -3.82 -21.65 59.10
CA THR A 3 -3.97 -20.17 58.98
C THR A 3 -3.87 -19.79 57.48
N THR A 4 -4.96 -19.53 56.73
CA THR A 4 -5.85 -18.34 56.61
C THR A 4 -5.51 -17.36 55.44
N ILE A 5 -6.33 -17.50 54.40
CA ILE A 5 -6.97 -16.60 53.41
C ILE A 5 -6.84 -15.04 53.50
N ALA A 6 -6.33 -14.44 52.40
CA ALA A 6 -6.85 -13.35 51.50
C ALA A 6 -7.07 -11.86 51.97
N PRO A 7 -7.53 -10.90 51.09
CA PRO A 7 -6.70 -9.84 50.47
C PRO A 7 -7.24 -8.38 50.66
N LEU A 8 -6.47 -7.33 50.29
CA LEU A 8 -6.98 -5.93 50.32
C LEU A 8 -6.46 -5.03 49.17
N SER A 9 -7.41 -4.24 48.63
CA SER A 9 -7.34 -3.23 47.57
C SER A 9 -6.62 -1.92 47.97
N PRO A 10 -6.29 -1.01 47.02
CA PRO A 10 -5.65 0.27 47.30
C PRO A 10 -6.64 1.44 47.50
N HIS A 11 -6.34 2.32 48.46
CA HIS A 11 -7.04 3.60 48.69
C HIS A 11 -6.08 4.81 48.55
N LEU A 12 -6.58 5.87 47.90
CA LEU A 12 -6.01 7.23 47.84
C LEU A 12 -5.94 7.91 49.22
N PRO A 13 -5.18 9.03 49.33
CA PRO A 13 -5.86 10.29 49.68
C PRO A 13 -5.44 11.52 48.84
N GLN A 14 -6.17 12.60 49.10
CA GLN A 14 -6.48 13.78 48.30
C GLN A 14 -5.90 15.08 48.92
N ASN A 15 -5.50 16.02 48.06
CA ASN A 15 -5.44 17.50 48.14
C ASN A 15 -4.91 18.30 49.36
N GLY A 16 -4.16 19.35 48.97
CA GLY A 16 -4.06 20.67 49.62
C GLY A 16 -2.68 21.31 49.44
N MET A 17 -2.39 22.58 49.12
CA MET A 17 -2.91 23.70 48.33
C MET A 17 -2.03 24.93 48.71
N ASN A 18 -1.94 25.95 47.83
CA ASN A 18 -1.18 27.24 47.90
C ASN A 18 0.22 27.22 47.26
N GLY A 19 0.61 28.15 46.37
CA GLY A 19 -0.02 29.38 45.88
C GLY A 19 1.05 30.45 45.58
N MET A 20 0.87 31.20 44.48
CA MET A 20 1.58 32.41 44.00
C MET A 20 2.92 32.21 43.26
N ASN A 21 3.23 32.90 42.15
CA ASN A 21 2.63 34.11 41.57
C ASN A 21 2.83 34.21 40.03
N GLN A 22 1.98 35.08 39.47
CA GLN A 22 1.66 35.50 38.11
C GLN A 22 2.77 36.34 37.43
N GLN A 23 2.82 36.40 36.08
CA GLN A 23 2.45 37.59 35.28
C GLN A 23 2.68 37.44 33.75
N GLN A 24 1.61 37.64 32.98
CA GLN A 24 1.57 37.94 31.53
C GLN A 24 1.47 39.46 31.33
N SER A 25 1.98 39.99 30.21
CA SER A 25 1.84 41.40 29.82
C SER A 25 0.96 41.58 28.57
N MET A 26 -0.05 42.43 28.70
CA MET A 26 -0.84 43.06 27.64
C MET A 26 -0.49 44.56 27.58
N GLN A 27 -0.68 45.15 26.39
CA GLN A 27 -0.39 46.55 26.04
C GLN A 27 -1.28 47.59 26.73
N PRO A 28 -0.89 48.88 26.67
CA PRO A 28 -1.88 49.93 26.41
C PRO A 28 -1.48 50.94 25.33
N PHE A 29 -2.53 51.52 24.74
CA PHE A 29 -2.57 52.59 23.73
C PHE A 29 -2.41 53.99 24.37
N SER A 30 -1.90 54.96 23.62
CA SER A 30 -1.85 56.39 23.97
C SER A 30 -2.52 57.30 22.92
N SER A 31 -2.83 58.51 23.36
CA SER A 31 -3.79 59.55 22.94
C SER A 31 -3.54 60.22 21.57
N THR A 32 -4.37 61.11 20.99
CA THR A 32 -4.89 62.40 21.52
C THR A 32 -5.79 63.09 20.48
N GLY A 33 -6.76 63.91 20.91
CA GLY A 33 -7.33 65.00 20.08
C GLY A 33 -8.81 65.32 20.35
N GLY A 34 -9.10 66.25 21.27
CA GLY A 34 -10.45 66.75 21.59
C GLY A 34 -10.74 68.14 21.01
N GLY A 35 -12.02 68.53 21.05
CA GLY A 35 -12.48 69.89 20.77
C GLY A 35 -14.03 69.99 20.80
N THR A 36 -14.55 70.89 21.63
CA THR A 36 -15.94 71.02 22.08
C THR A 36 -16.44 72.45 21.82
N TRP A 37 -17.77 72.66 21.66
CA TRP A 37 -18.61 73.86 21.96
C TRP A 37 -19.41 74.60 20.84
N THR A 38 -20.75 74.61 21.07
CA THR A 38 -21.84 75.62 20.90
C THR A 38 -22.18 76.37 19.61
N GLY A 39 -23.49 76.47 19.35
CA GLY A 39 -24.11 77.34 18.34
C GLY A 39 -24.74 78.63 18.89
N ASN A 40 -25.09 79.59 18.02
CA ASN A 40 -26.45 79.92 17.56
C ASN A 40 -26.43 81.17 16.63
N SER A 41 -27.42 81.28 15.72
CA SER A 41 -27.98 82.50 15.08
C SER A 41 -27.48 83.01 13.70
N THR A 42 -28.34 82.78 12.70
CA THR A 42 -28.94 83.64 11.62
C THR A 42 -28.16 84.39 10.51
N LEU A 43 -28.71 84.22 9.29
CA LEU A 43 -28.83 85.09 8.09
C LEU A 43 -27.84 84.95 6.88
N SER A 44 -28.37 84.29 5.84
CA SER A 44 -28.47 84.65 4.40
C SER A 44 -27.31 85.36 3.64
N TYR A 45 -26.66 84.66 2.68
CA TYR A 45 -26.47 85.13 1.28
C TYR A 45 -25.90 84.01 0.34
N THR A 46 -26.62 83.75 -0.76
CA THR A 46 -26.25 83.29 -2.13
C THR A 46 -25.24 82.17 -2.44
N GLN A 47 -25.73 81.21 -3.26
CA GLN A 47 -25.14 80.64 -4.50
C GLN A 47 -23.79 79.88 -4.34
N THR A 48 -23.64 78.57 -4.66
CA THR A 48 -23.73 77.98 -6.01
C THR A 48 -23.51 76.45 -5.93
N MET A 49 -24.38 75.66 -6.58
CA MET A 49 -24.21 74.31 -7.20
C MET A 49 -23.77 73.03 -6.43
N VAL A 50 -24.46 71.93 -6.79
CA VAL A 50 -24.18 70.47 -6.70
C VAL A 50 -24.90 69.66 -5.59
N PRO A 51 -25.75 68.66 -5.92
CA PRO A 51 -26.27 67.68 -4.96
C PRO A 51 -25.41 66.40 -4.91
N PRO A 52 -25.10 65.81 -3.73
CA PRO A 52 -24.61 64.45 -3.63
C PRO A 52 -25.78 63.46 -3.51
N ALA A 53 -25.73 62.39 -4.29
CA ALA A 53 -26.71 61.32 -4.29
C ALA A 53 -26.50 60.36 -3.10
N GLY A 54 -27.59 60.10 -2.38
CA GLY A 54 -28.12 58.77 -2.10
C GLY A 54 -27.21 57.70 -1.48
N THR A 55 -27.42 57.46 -0.20
CA THR A 55 -27.06 56.28 0.59
C THR A 55 -27.67 54.98 0.04
N ASP A 56 -26.85 54.03 -0.43
CA ASP A 56 -27.25 52.63 -0.70
C ASP A 56 -26.12 51.61 -0.47
N ASN A 57 -25.31 51.82 0.58
CA ASN A 57 -24.17 50.92 0.86
C ASN A 57 -24.41 49.97 2.05
N SER A 58 -25.33 50.31 2.97
CA SER A 58 -25.59 49.48 4.16
C SER A 58 -26.43 48.23 3.88
N LEU A 59 -27.37 48.27 2.92
CA LEU A 59 -28.23 47.12 2.61
C LEU A 59 -27.49 46.03 1.81
N ARG A 60 -26.64 46.41 0.85
CA ARG A 60 -25.80 45.44 0.12
C ARG A 60 -24.72 44.80 0.99
N GLN A 61 -24.14 45.57 1.93
CA GLN A 61 -23.13 45.04 2.84
C GLN A 61 -23.74 44.05 3.86
N GLN A 62 -24.98 44.30 4.32
CA GLN A 62 -25.69 43.36 5.19
C GLN A 62 -26.12 42.08 4.47
N GLN A 63 -26.50 42.17 3.19
CA GLN A 63 -26.88 41.01 2.38
C GLN A 63 -25.68 40.13 2.01
N GLN A 64 -24.50 40.72 1.76
CA GLN A 64 -23.26 39.95 1.53
C GLN A 64 -22.76 39.24 2.80
N GLN A 65 -22.88 39.88 3.97
CA GLN A 65 -22.48 39.25 5.24
C GLN A 65 -23.36 38.04 5.59
N GLN A 66 -24.66 38.12 5.32
CA GLN A 66 -25.59 37.01 5.57
C GLN A 66 -25.35 35.83 4.63
N GLN A 67 -24.94 36.09 3.39
CA GLN A 67 -24.62 35.04 2.42
C GLN A 67 -23.28 34.34 2.72
N GLN A 68 -22.28 35.07 3.24
CA GLN A 68 -21.02 34.46 3.73
C GLN A 68 -21.23 33.59 4.97
N GLN A 69 -22.11 33.99 5.90
CA GLN A 69 -22.40 33.20 7.10
C GLN A 69 -23.11 31.88 6.75
N GLN A 70 -23.97 31.88 5.73
CA GLN A 70 -24.64 30.66 5.26
C GLN A 70 -23.68 29.69 4.54
N GLN A 71 -22.68 30.20 3.82
CA GLN A 71 -21.65 29.38 3.19
C GLN A 71 -20.69 28.74 4.21
N GLN A 72 -20.35 29.46 5.29
CA GLN A 72 -19.54 28.89 6.38
C GLN A 72 -20.27 27.78 7.16
N GLN A 73 -21.59 27.91 7.35
CA GLN A 73 -22.38 26.84 8.01
C GLN A 73 -22.48 25.57 7.17
N GLN A 74 -22.54 25.65 5.83
CA GLN A 74 -22.53 24.47 4.96
C GLN A 74 -21.17 23.76 4.94
N GLN A 75 -20.05 24.49 5.02
CA GLN A 75 -18.73 23.87 5.12
C GLN A 75 -18.48 23.15 6.45
N GLN A 76 -19.01 23.66 7.57
CA GLN A 76 -18.91 22.98 8.86
C GLN A 76 -19.72 21.68 8.94
N GLN A 77 -20.88 21.60 8.26
CA GLN A 77 -21.66 20.37 8.19
C GLN A 77 -21.01 19.27 7.34
N GLN A 78 -20.24 19.63 6.30
CA GLN A 78 -19.48 18.63 5.53
C GLN A 78 -18.25 18.09 6.28
N GLN A 79 -17.61 18.87 7.16
CA GLN A 79 -16.50 18.37 7.96
C GLN A 79 -16.92 17.44 9.11
N GLN A 80 -18.14 17.57 9.66
CA GLN A 80 -18.62 16.65 10.70
C GLN A 80 -19.01 15.26 10.16
N GLN A 81 -19.26 15.10 8.85
CA GLN A 81 -19.51 13.78 8.27
C GLN A 81 -18.24 12.99 7.92
N GLN A 82 -17.05 13.59 7.97
CA GLN A 82 -15.78 12.88 7.74
C GLN A 82 -15.06 12.38 9.00
N GLN A 83 -15.53 12.74 10.20
CA GLN A 83 -14.85 12.34 11.46
C GLN A 83 -15.42 11.10 12.16
N GLN A 84 -16.42 10.40 11.59
CA GLN A 84 -16.96 9.19 12.21
C GLN A 84 -16.50 7.88 11.54
N GLN A 85 -15.36 7.89 10.85
CA GLN A 85 -14.78 6.70 10.24
C GLN A 85 -13.27 6.54 10.45
N GLN A 86 -12.77 6.87 11.64
CA GLN A 86 -11.39 6.49 12.02
C GLN A 86 -11.31 6.02 13.47
N HIS A 87 -11.70 4.76 13.70
CA HIS A 87 -10.94 3.83 14.55
C HIS A 87 -11.04 2.43 13.94
N PRO A 88 -9.92 1.72 13.73
CA PRO A 88 -9.92 0.42 13.05
C PRO A 88 -10.32 -0.70 14.01
N ALA A 89 -11.55 -1.20 13.89
CA ALA A 89 -12.00 -2.44 14.52
C ALA A 89 -11.69 -3.66 13.61
N PHE A 90 -10.46 -3.79 13.14
CA PHE A 90 -10.12 -4.63 11.97
C PHE A 90 -10.11 -6.16 12.20
N TRP A 91 -10.43 -6.71 13.39
CA TRP A 91 -10.27 -8.16 13.63
C TRP A 91 -11.43 -8.93 14.26
N GLN A 92 -12.67 -8.42 14.25
CA GLN A 92 -13.79 -9.20 14.78
C GLN A 92 -14.93 -9.30 13.77
N HIS A 93 -15.28 -10.55 13.45
CA HIS A 93 -16.35 -11.04 12.57
C HIS A 93 -16.07 -11.06 11.06
N HIS A 94 -15.45 -12.13 10.58
CA HIS A 94 -15.85 -12.79 9.31
C HIS A 94 -15.99 -14.30 9.57
N SER A 95 -17.09 -14.68 10.19
CA SER A 95 -17.69 -16.00 10.02
C SER A 95 -19.03 -15.78 9.34
N MET A 96 -19.27 -16.54 8.27
CA MET A 96 -20.51 -16.60 7.48
C MET A 96 -20.76 -15.45 6.50
N MET A 97 -20.29 -15.62 5.25
CA MET A 97 -21.18 -15.70 4.07
C MET A 97 -20.39 -16.30 2.90
N GLN A 98 -20.74 -17.55 2.59
CA GLN A 98 -20.40 -18.23 1.36
C GLN A 98 -21.36 -17.68 0.30
N GLN A 99 -20.88 -16.76 -0.54
CA GLN A 99 -21.61 -16.29 -1.71
C GLN A 99 -20.77 -16.67 -2.94
N ASP A 100 -21.23 -17.70 -3.65
CA ASP A 100 -20.71 -18.10 -4.95
C ASP A 100 -20.76 -16.90 -5.90
N MET A 101 -19.58 -16.33 -6.16
CA MET A 101 -19.38 -15.35 -7.22
C MET A 101 -19.57 -16.03 -8.59
N PRO A 102 -20.17 -15.34 -9.58
CA PRO A 102 -20.32 -15.89 -10.92
C PRO A 102 -18.94 -16.22 -11.48
N VAL A 103 -18.78 -17.45 -11.96
CA VAL A 103 -17.56 -17.95 -12.61
C VAL A 103 -17.31 -17.08 -13.84
N GLN A 104 -16.51 -16.02 -13.67
CA GLN A 104 -15.91 -15.30 -14.78
C GLN A 104 -15.06 -16.32 -15.55
N GLY A 105 -15.23 -16.36 -16.87
CA GLY A 105 -14.53 -17.30 -17.74
C GLY A 105 -13.03 -17.29 -17.53
N THR A 106 -12.38 -18.40 -17.85
CA THR A 106 -10.92 -18.57 -17.74
C THR A 106 -10.20 -17.48 -18.52
N LEU A 107 -9.09 -16.96 -17.97
CA LEU A 107 -8.29 -15.91 -18.60
C LEU A 107 -7.57 -16.38 -19.88
N SER A 108 -7.27 -17.67 -19.98
CA SER A 108 -6.61 -18.26 -21.13
C SER A 108 -7.19 -19.64 -21.45
N ASN A 109 -7.17 -19.99 -22.73
CA ASN A 109 -7.54 -21.31 -23.25
C ASN A 109 -6.41 -22.35 -23.13
N GLN A 110 -5.21 -21.95 -22.68
CA GLN A 110 -4.12 -22.89 -22.42
C GLN A 110 -4.50 -23.86 -21.31
N PRO A 111 -4.09 -25.15 -21.41
CA PRO A 111 -4.34 -26.13 -20.36
C PRO A 111 -3.73 -25.69 -19.03
N ALA A 112 -4.36 -26.09 -17.94
CA ALA A 112 -3.84 -25.85 -16.60
C ALA A 112 -2.45 -26.48 -16.44
N PRO A 113 -1.54 -25.84 -15.69
CA PRO A 113 -0.19 -26.37 -15.51
C PRO A 113 -0.22 -27.65 -14.68
N GLU A 114 0.77 -28.54 -14.86
CA GLU A 114 0.90 -29.79 -14.07
C GLU A 114 1.06 -29.49 -12.57
N TYR A 115 1.84 -28.46 -12.25
CA TYR A 115 2.03 -27.93 -10.90
C TYR A 115 1.51 -26.50 -10.87
N TRP A 116 0.76 -26.12 -9.85
CA TRP A 116 0.24 -24.75 -9.75
C TRP A 116 1.26 -23.79 -9.15
N CYS A 117 2.18 -24.29 -8.32
CA CYS A 117 3.33 -23.51 -7.85
C CYS A 117 4.59 -24.35 -7.60
N SER A 118 5.72 -23.66 -7.53
CA SER A 118 7.01 -24.17 -7.07
C SER A 118 7.53 -23.32 -5.92
N ILE A 119 8.05 -23.96 -4.87
CA ILE A 119 8.47 -23.33 -3.62
C ILE A 119 9.95 -23.63 -3.40
N ALA A 120 10.77 -22.57 -3.33
CA ALA A 120 12.18 -22.67 -2.96
C ALA A 120 12.37 -22.12 -1.54
N TYR A 121 13.05 -22.88 -0.67
CA TYR A 121 13.36 -22.48 0.69
C TYR A 121 14.79 -21.93 0.77
N PHE A 122 14.96 -20.87 1.55
CA PHE A 122 16.22 -20.17 1.71
C PHE A 122 16.53 -19.93 3.19
N GLU A 123 17.81 -20.02 3.53
CA GLU A 123 18.37 -19.51 4.78
C GLU A 123 19.36 -18.41 4.42
N LEU A 124 19.09 -17.17 4.83
CA LEU A 124 19.81 -16.00 4.35
C LEU A 124 19.74 -15.90 2.81
N ASP A 125 20.85 -15.82 2.11
CA ASP A 125 20.94 -15.73 0.65
C ASP A 125 21.12 -17.09 -0.03
N GLN A 126 21.17 -18.18 0.74
CA GLN A 126 21.41 -19.52 0.22
C GLN A 126 20.11 -20.34 0.13
N GLN A 127 19.88 -20.94 -1.04
CA GLN A 127 18.82 -21.93 -1.20
C GLN A 127 19.18 -23.22 -0.45
N VAL A 128 18.24 -23.76 0.31
CA VAL A 128 18.40 -24.96 1.12
C VAL A 128 17.40 -26.03 0.67
N GLY A 129 17.91 -27.19 0.27
CA GLY A 129 17.10 -28.28 -0.27
C GLY A 129 16.66 -28.05 -1.71
N GLU A 130 15.89 -29.01 -2.22
CA GLU A 130 15.33 -28.96 -3.56
C GLU A 130 14.08 -28.09 -3.62
N THR A 131 13.76 -27.58 -4.82
CA THR A 131 12.51 -26.86 -5.05
C THR A 131 11.33 -27.83 -4.94
N PHE A 132 10.40 -27.52 -4.04
CA PHE A 132 9.18 -28.30 -3.84
C PHE A 132 8.11 -27.89 -4.86
N LYS A 133 7.62 -28.82 -5.67
CA LYS A 133 6.57 -28.55 -6.67
C LYS A 133 5.23 -29.07 -6.17
N VAL A 134 4.18 -28.26 -6.26
CA VAL A 134 2.84 -28.62 -5.78
C VAL A 134 1.95 -29.00 -6.96
N PRO A 135 1.54 -30.27 -7.10
CA PRO A 135 0.66 -30.69 -8.19
C PRO A 135 -0.66 -29.95 -8.20
N SER A 136 -1.20 -29.66 -9.38
CA SER A 136 -2.50 -28.99 -9.55
C SER A 136 -3.69 -29.83 -9.08
N SER A 137 -3.48 -31.13 -8.77
CA SER A 137 -4.47 -31.97 -8.10
C SER A 137 -4.71 -31.56 -6.64
N PHE A 138 -3.80 -30.81 -6.03
CA PHE A 138 -3.96 -30.24 -4.69
C PHE A 138 -4.33 -28.77 -4.76
N SER A 139 -5.45 -28.40 -4.13
CA SER A 139 -5.90 -27.00 -4.01
C SER A 139 -5.20 -26.23 -2.89
N GLY A 140 -4.19 -26.81 -2.25
CA GLY A 140 -3.42 -26.13 -1.20
C GLY A 140 -2.20 -26.91 -0.76
N VAL A 141 -1.28 -26.22 -0.12
CA VAL A 141 -0.01 -26.76 0.38
C VAL A 141 0.29 -26.20 1.77
N ILE A 142 0.77 -27.05 2.67
CA ILE A 142 1.25 -26.66 4.00
C ILE A 142 2.78 -26.60 3.96
N ILE A 143 3.36 -25.49 4.42
CA ILE A 143 4.80 -25.32 4.58
C ILE A 143 5.08 -25.13 6.07
N ASP A 144 5.79 -26.07 6.69
CA ASP A 144 5.94 -26.11 8.14
C ASP A 144 7.37 -26.48 8.60
N GLY A 145 7.61 -26.37 9.91
CA GLY A 145 8.90 -26.65 10.54
C GLY A 145 9.09 -28.10 10.99
N TYR A 146 8.18 -29.02 10.63
CA TYR A 146 8.28 -30.42 11.00
C TYR A 146 9.21 -31.19 10.05
N VAL A 147 9.26 -32.53 10.16
CA VAL A 147 10.31 -33.37 9.55
C VAL A 147 9.78 -34.47 8.62
N ASP A 148 8.49 -34.45 8.30
CA ASP A 148 7.86 -35.49 7.49
C ASP A 148 8.26 -35.38 6.00
N PRO A 149 8.93 -36.39 5.41
CA PRO A 149 9.41 -36.33 4.03
C PRO A 149 8.36 -36.76 2.99
N SER A 150 7.12 -37.06 3.40
CA SER A 150 6.10 -37.71 2.54
C SER A 150 5.70 -36.91 1.28
N GLY A 151 6.03 -35.62 1.20
CA GLY A 151 5.80 -34.78 0.03
C GLY A 151 4.31 -34.58 -0.30
N GLY A 152 4.00 -34.31 -1.58
CA GLY A 152 2.63 -34.06 -2.04
C GLY A 152 2.15 -32.63 -1.76
N ASN A 153 1.27 -32.47 -0.77
CA ASN A 153 0.72 -31.16 -0.37
C ASN A 153 1.32 -30.62 0.93
N ARG A 154 2.44 -31.18 1.40
CA ARG A 154 3.11 -30.76 2.62
C ARG A 154 4.62 -30.70 2.43
N PHE A 155 5.17 -29.51 2.67
CA PHE A 155 6.60 -29.23 2.56
C PHE A 155 7.19 -28.95 3.95
N CYS A 156 7.86 -29.95 4.50
CA CYS A 156 8.48 -29.91 5.82
C CYS A 156 9.92 -29.39 5.75
N LEU A 157 10.19 -28.26 6.39
CA LEU A 157 11.49 -27.60 6.35
C LEU A 157 12.46 -28.12 7.42
N GLY A 158 11.95 -28.80 8.46
CA GLY A 158 12.70 -29.19 9.66
C GLY A 158 13.83 -30.18 9.40
N ALA A 159 13.65 -31.10 8.44
CA ALA A 159 14.64 -32.12 8.10
C ALA A 159 15.70 -31.64 7.09
N LEU A 160 15.54 -30.46 6.49
CA LEU A 160 16.48 -29.97 5.49
C LEU A 160 17.84 -29.64 6.14
N SER A 161 18.91 -30.16 5.57
CA SER A 161 20.29 -29.92 6.01
C SER A 161 20.88 -28.71 5.28
N ASN A 162 21.68 -27.93 5.99
CA ASN A 162 22.46 -26.83 5.43
C ASN A 162 23.79 -26.71 6.19
N VAL A 163 24.92 -26.85 5.49
CA VAL A 163 26.27 -26.79 6.07
C VAL A 163 26.67 -25.36 6.49
N HIS A 164 26.02 -24.34 5.92
CA HIS A 164 26.23 -22.94 6.27
C HIS A 164 25.13 -22.40 7.21
N ARG A 165 24.37 -23.30 7.84
CA ARG A 165 23.32 -22.90 8.78
C ARG A 165 23.94 -22.15 9.96
N THR A 166 23.43 -20.94 10.20
CA THR A 166 23.86 -20.09 11.31
C THR A 166 22.97 -20.28 12.54
N GLU A 167 23.46 -19.92 13.74
CA GLU A 167 22.66 -19.93 14.97
C GLU A 167 21.37 -19.10 14.86
N LYS A 168 21.40 -18.01 14.08
CA LYS A 168 20.22 -17.17 13.81
C LYS A 168 19.15 -17.95 13.05
N SER A 169 19.57 -18.75 12.05
CA SER A 169 18.69 -19.62 11.28
C SER A 169 18.15 -20.78 12.11
N GLU A 170 19.00 -21.43 12.93
CA GLU A 170 18.54 -22.48 13.86
C GLU A 170 17.48 -21.96 14.82
N LYS A 171 17.75 -20.82 15.47
CA LYS A 171 16.81 -20.21 16.40
C LYS A 171 15.50 -19.79 15.74
N ALA A 172 15.55 -19.26 14.51
CA ALA A 172 14.35 -18.87 13.79
C ALA A 172 13.52 -20.10 13.38
N ARG A 173 14.15 -21.19 12.93
CA ARG A 173 13.50 -22.43 12.52
C ARG A 173 12.66 -23.07 13.63
N LEU A 174 13.11 -22.96 14.88
CA LEU A 174 12.35 -23.42 16.05
C LEU A 174 10.96 -22.77 16.18
N HIS A 175 10.79 -21.57 15.62
CA HIS A 175 9.55 -20.79 15.71
C HIS A 175 8.69 -20.87 14.44
N ILE A 176 9.11 -21.62 13.41
CA ILE A 176 8.26 -21.88 12.24
C ILE A 176 7.03 -22.67 12.68
N GLY A 177 7.22 -23.75 13.46
CA GLY A 177 6.13 -24.56 14.01
C GLY A 177 5.23 -25.10 12.90
N LYS A 178 3.92 -24.88 13.02
CA LYS A 178 2.91 -25.24 12.01
C LYS A 178 3.02 -24.43 10.71
N GLY A 179 3.84 -23.38 10.68
CA GLY A 179 4.17 -22.59 9.49
C GLY A 179 2.96 -21.92 8.84
N VAL A 180 2.77 -22.14 7.55
CA VAL A 180 1.71 -21.51 6.76
C VAL A 180 1.03 -22.51 5.84
N GLN A 181 -0.19 -22.18 5.41
CA GLN A 181 -0.88 -22.87 4.34
C GLN A 181 -1.17 -21.89 3.21
N LEU A 182 -0.88 -22.30 1.98
CA LEU A 182 -1.26 -21.59 0.76
C LEU A 182 -2.41 -22.35 0.11
N ASP A 183 -3.53 -21.68 -0.13
CA ASP A 183 -4.70 -22.24 -0.82
C ASP A 183 -4.84 -21.63 -2.21
N LEU A 184 -4.96 -22.47 -3.22
CA LEU A 184 -5.33 -22.11 -4.58
C LEU A 184 -6.87 -22.05 -4.69
N ARG A 185 -7.40 -20.92 -5.15
CA ARG A 185 -8.83 -20.69 -5.38
C ARG A 185 -9.08 -20.30 -6.84
N GLY A 186 -10.11 -20.90 -7.43
CA GLY A 186 -10.48 -20.65 -8.82
C GLY A 186 -9.34 -21.01 -9.77
N GLU A 187 -9.10 -20.15 -10.77
CA GLU A 187 -8.07 -20.38 -11.79
C GLU A 187 -6.64 -20.15 -11.27
N GLY A 188 -6.45 -19.27 -10.28
CA GLY A 188 -5.10 -18.89 -9.85
C GLY A 188 -4.99 -17.93 -8.66
N ASP A 189 -6.09 -17.65 -7.94
CA ASP A 189 -6.02 -16.78 -6.77
C ASP A 189 -5.37 -17.53 -5.61
N VAL A 190 -4.50 -16.86 -4.85
CA VAL A 190 -3.77 -17.48 -3.74
C VAL A 190 -4.15 -16.81 -2.42
N TRP A 191 -4.53 -17.65 -1.46
CA TRP A 191 -4.80 -17.25 -0.09
C TRP A 191 -3.73 -17.81 0.84
N LEU A 192 -3.33 -17.02 1.83
CA LEU A 192 -2.37 -17.38 2.86
C LEU A 192 -3.09 -17.52 4.19
N ARG A 193 -2.91 -18.65 4.85
CA ARG A 193 -3.27 -18.88 6.25
C ARG A 193 -2.02 -18.98 7.11
N CYS A 194 -1.93 -18.17 8.14
CA CYS A 194 -0.85 -18.28 9.13
C CYS A 194 -1.24 -19.31 10.20
N LEU A 195 -0.60 -20.47 10.18
CA LEU A 195 -0.82 -21.55 11.16
C LEU A 195 0.18 -21.48 12.33
N SER A 196 1.30 -20.81 12.13
CA SER A 196 2.34 -20.57 13.13
C SER A 196 1.84 -19.66 14.25
N ASP A 197 2.41 -19.84 15.45
CA ASP A 197 2.22 -18.93 16.57
C ASP A 197 3.00 -17.60 16.39
N HIS A 198 3.82 -17.49 15.34
CA HIS A 198 4.56 -16.29 14.98
C HIS A 198 4.03 -15.69 13.68
N SER A 199 4.10 -14.35 13.57
CA SER A 199 3.78 -13.66 12.33
C SER A 199 4.73 -14.06 11.19
N VAL A 200 4.19 -14.04 9.97
CA VAL A 200 4.97 -14.12 8.73
C VAL A 200 4.95 -12.79 8.01
N PHE A 201 5.96 -12.54 7.20
CA PHE A 201 6.17 -11.28 6.51
C PHE A 201 6.18 -11.54 5.01
N VAL A 202 5.31 -10.86 4.27
CA VAL A 202 5.00 -11.21 2.87
C VAL A 202 5.35 -10.04 1.95
N GLN A 203 6.06 -10.35 0.87
CA GLN A 203 6.17 -9.50 -0.31
C GLN A 203 5.08 -9.93 -1.30
N SER A 204 4.16 -9.03 -1.61
CA SER A 204 3.12 -9.24 -2.61
C SER A 204 2.73 -7.92 -3.26
N TYR A 205 2.88 -7.85 -4.58
CA TYR A 205 2.43 -6.72 -5.38
C TYR A 205 0.91 -6.49 -5.29
N TYR A 206 0.14 -7.56 -5.11
CA TYR A 206 -1.31 -7.46 -4.88
C TYR A 206 -1.58 -6.69 -3.58
N LEU A 207 -0.95 -7.10 -2.47
CA LEU A 207 -1.13 -6.43 -1.18
C LEU A 207 -0.60 -4.99 -1.19
N ASP A 208 0.51 -4.72 -1.89
CA ASP A 208 1.02 -3.35 -2.05
C ASP A 208 -0.05 -2.45 -2.65
N ARG A 209 -0.71 -2.91 -3.72
CA ARG A 209 -1.78 -2.18 -4.38
C ARG A 209 -3.01 -2.01 -3.49
N GLU A 210 -3.45 -3.07 -2.80
CA GLU A 210 -4.59 -2.99 -1.87
C GLU A 210 -4.32 -2.01 -0.72
N ALA A 211 -3.06 -1.86 -0.31
CA ALA A 211 -2.63 -0.90 0.71
C ALA A 211 -2.33 0.51 0.15
N GLY A 212 -2.49 0.74 -1.16
CA GLY A 212 -2.17 2.02 -1.81
C GLY A 212 -0.67 2.37 -1.79
N ARG A 213 0.20 1.36 -1.74
CA ARG A 213 1.67 1.50 -1.73
C ARG A 213 2.25 1.31 -3.14
N ALA A 214 3.46 1.84 -3.35
CA ALA A 214 4.19 1.59 -4.58
C ALA A 214 4.54 0.10 -4.72
N PRO A 215 4.56 -0.47 -5.94
CA PRO A 215 4.91 -1.87 -6.19
C PRO A 215 6.26 -2.26 -5.57
N GLY A 216 6.27 -3.23 -4.66
CA GLY A 216 7.47 -3.76 -4.00
C GLY A 216 8.03 -2.93 -2.84
N ASP A 217 7.37 -1.82 -2.47
CA ASP A 217 7.84 -0.90 -1.43
C ASP A 217 7.41 -1.31 0.00
N ALA A 218 6.47 -2.25 0.14
CA ALA A 218 5.94 -2.64 1.44
C ALA A 218 6.21 -4.11 1.78
N VAL A 219 6.22 -4.37 3.09
CA VAL A 219 6.29 -5.71 3.68
C VAL A 219 5.07 -5.91 4.55
N HIS A 220 4.26 -6.91 4.21
CA HIS A 220 2.96 -7.14 4.84
C HIS A 220 3.09 -8.16 5.97
N LYS A 221 2.87 -7.71 7.20
CA LYS A 221 2.92 -8.58 8.38
C LYS A 221 1.59 -9.28 8.58
N ILE A 222 1.60 -10.61 8.45
CA ILE A 222 0.42 -11.46 8.61
C ILE A 222 0.47 -12.11 9.99
N TYR A 223 -0.55 -11.83 10.80
CA TYR A 223 -0.62 -12.30 12.19
C TYR A 223 -1.02 -13.78 12.28
N PRO A 224 -0.65 -14.47 13.37
CA PRO A 224 -1.13 -15.82 13.66
C PRO A 224 -2.64 -15.93 13.48
N SER A 225 -3.10 -17.06 12.92
CA SER A 225 -4.50 -17.35 12.60
C SER A 225 -5.16 -16.48 11.52
N ALA A 226 -4.48 -15.45 10.97
CA ALA A 226 -5.03 -14.68 9.87
C ALA A 226 -5.15 -15.52 8.59
N TYR A 227 -6.21 -15.27 7.82
CA TYR A 227 -6.46 -15.86 6.51
C TYR A 227 -6.79 -14.75 5.52
N ILE A 228 -5.90 -14.52 4.55
CA ILE A 228 -5.95 -13.35 3.67
C ILE A 228 -5.58 -13.72 2.24
N LYS A 229 -6.20 -13.05 1.26
CA LYS A 229 -5.81 -13.14 -0.14
C LYS A 229 -4.47 -12.42 -0.35
N VAL A 230 -3.51 -13.11 -0.95
CA VAL A 230 -2.16 -12.55 -1.19
C VAL A 230 -1.81 -12.43 -2.67
N PHE A 231 -2.66 -12.96 -3.55
CA PHE A 231 -2.47 -12.88 -4.99
C PHE A 231 -3.82 -12.99 -5.71
N ASP A 232 -4.00 -12.18 -6.75
CA ASP A 232 -5.15 -12.20 -7.66
C ASP A 232 -4.68 -12.39 -9.10
N LEU A 233 -5.11 -13.47 -9.74
CA LEU A 233 -4.63 -13.83 -11.08
C LEU A 233 -5.06 -12.80 -12.13
N ARG A 234 -6.30 -12.31 -12.04
CA ARG A 234 -6.87 -11.37 -13.02
C ARG A 234 -6.17 -10.02 -12.93
N GLN A 235 -5.94 -9.55 -11.71
CA GLN A 235 -5.20 -8.33 -11.44
C GLN A 235 -3.76 -8.43 -11.95
N CYS A 236 -3.09 -9.55 -11.66
CA CYS A 236 -1.74 -9.84 -12.13
C CYS A 236 -1.66 -9.80 -13.67
N HIS A 237 -2.57 -10.48 -14.36
CA HIS A 237 -2.63 -10.49 -15.82
C HIS A 237 -2.87 -9.11 -16.43
N GLY A 238 -3.82 -8.34 -15.90
CA GLY A 238 -4.06 -6.96 -16.35
C GLY A 238 -2.84 -6.06 -16.15
N GLN A 239 -2.13 -6.23 -15.04
CA GLN A 239 -0.90 -5.48 -14.77
C GLN A 239 0.25 -5.88 -15.71
N MET A 240 0.41 -7.17 -16.02
CA MET A 240 1.38 -7.64 -17.01
C MET A 240 1.15 -6.99 -18.37
N GLN A 241 -0.09 -7.02 -18.86
CA GLN A 241 -0.46 -6.41 -20.15
C GLN A 241 -0.17 -4.91 -20.18
N GLN A 242 -0.51 -4.20 -19.10
CA GLN A 242 -0.27 -2.76 -19.00
C GLN A 242 1.23 -2.42 -19.01
N GLN A 243 2.02 -3.13 -18.20
CA GLN A 243 3.48 -2.92 -18.14
C GLN A 243 4.17 -3.30 -19.45
N ALA A 244 3.74 -4.40 -20.07
CA ALA A 244 4.16 -4.84 -21.40
C ALA A 244 3.94 -3.76 -22.47
N GLN A 245 2.72 -3.22 -22.58
CA GLN A 245 2.39 -2.17 -23.56
C GLN A 245 3.16 -0.88 -23.30
N THR A 246 3.33 -0.51 -22.02
CA THR A 246 4.08 0.69 -21.63
C THR A 246 5.56 0.56 -22.00
N ALA A 247 6.16 -0.61 -21.78
CA ALA A 247 7.54 -0.90 -22.15
C ALA A 247 7.76 -0.82 -23.67
N GLN A 248 6.84 -1.40 -24.44
CA GLN A 248 6.87 -1.33 -25.91
C GLN A 248 6.76 0.10 -26.43
N ALA A 249 5.80 0.87 -25.91
CA ALA A 249 5.61 2.25 -26.32
C ALA A 249 6.86 3.10 -26.02
N ALA A 250 7.48 2.88 -24.87
CA ALA A 250 8.71 3.54 -24.48
C ALA A 250 9.89 3.16 -25.40
N ALA A 251 10.07 1.87 -25.68
CA ALA A 251 11.10 1.37 -26.59
C ALA A 251 10.92 1.93 -28.02
N ALA A 252 9.68 1.94 -28.54
CA ALA A 252 9.37 2.49 -29.86
C ALA A 252 9.66 3.99 -29.93
N ALA A 253 9.31 4.74 -28.87
CA ALA A 253 9.58 6.17 -28.82
C ALA A 253 11.08 6.49 -28.71
N GLN A 254 11.86 5.67 -27.99
CA GLN A 254 13.32 5.75 -27.98
C GLN A 254 13.91 5.45 -29.36
N ALA A 255 13.46 4.38 -30.03
CA ALA A 255 13.91 4.05 -31.38
C ALA A 255 13.63 5.17 -32.39
N ALA A 256 12.43 5.78 -32.34
CA ALA A 256 12.08 6.91 -33.19
C ALA A 256 12.94 8.16 -32.92
N ALA A 257 13.25 8.45 -31.66
CA ALA A 257 14.13 9.55 -31.29
C ALA A 257 15.57 9.35 -31.80
N VAL A 258 16.09 8.12 -31.77
CA VAL A 258 17.43 7.79 -32.29
C VAL A 258 17.47 7.81 -33.83
N ALA A 259 16.39 7.40 -34.49
CA ALA A 259 16.29 7.36 -35.96
C ALA A 259 16.07 8.74 -36.63
N GLY A 260 16.00 9.84 -35.86
CA GLY A 260 15.86 11.20 -36.40
C GLY A 260 14.50 11.52 -37.04
N HIS A 261 13.50 10.66 -36.89
CA HIS A 261 12.15 10.85 -37.43
C HIS A 261 11.26 11.59 -36.42
N ILE A 262 11.42 12.91 -36.30
CA ILE A 262 10.43 13.79 -35.67
C ILE A 262 9.61 14.45 -36.79
N PRO A 263 8.35 14.07 -37.02
CA PRO A 263 7.50 14.77 -37.97
C PRO A 263 7.06 16.10 -37.36
N GLY A 264 7.61 17.22 -37.82
CA GLY A 264 7.08 18.54 -37.54
C GLY A 264 8.10 19.68 -37.68
N PRO A 265 7.70 20.88 -38.16
CA PRO A 265 8.58 22.03 -38.39
C PRO A 265 9.07 22.74 -37.10
N ALA A 266 8.97 22.09 -35.94
CA ALA A 266 9.49 22.55 -34.66
C ALA A 266 10.73 21.76 -34.23
N SER A 267 11.56 21.37 -35.20
CA SER A 267 12.85 20.70 -35.01
C SER A 267 13.89 21.67 -34.42
N VAL A 268 13.70 22.07 -33.16
CA VAL A 268 14.70 22.70 -32.31
C VAL A 268 14.74 21.98 -30.97
N GLY A 269 15.78 21.15 -30.78
CA GLY A 269 16.19 20.63 -29.47
C GLY A 269 15.47 19.34 -29.04
N GLY A 270 16.24 18.24 -29.00
CA GLY A 270 15.80 16.91 -28.61
C GLY A 270 15.51 16.78 -27.12
N ILE A 271 14.42 17.40 -26.66
CA ILE A 271 13.92 17.30 -25.29
C ILE A 271 12.40 17.05 -25.34
N ALA A 272 11.99 15.94 -25.99
CA ALA A 272 10.76 15.27 -25.57
C ALA A 272 10.93 14.87 -24.08
N PRO A 273 9.87 14.58 -23.29
CA PRO A 273 10.04 14.21 -21.88
C PRO A 273 10.74 12.84 -21.75
N ALA A 274 12.06 12.85 -21.91
CA ALA A 274 12.94 11.70 -21.99
C ALA A 274 13.00 10.94 -20.66
N ILE A 275 12.63 11.61 -19.56
CA ILE A 275 12.74 11.11 -18.19
C ILE A 275 11.69 10.02 -17.89
N SER A 276 10.48 10.14 -18.47
CA SER A 276 9.43 9.12 -18.27
C SER A 276 9.52 7.98 -19.30
N LEU A 277 10.05 8.26 -20.50
CA LEU A 277 10.29 7.25 -21.53
C LEU A 277 11.48 6.34 -21.18
N SER A 278 12.54 6.87 -20.57
CA SER A 278 13.73 6.07 -20.22
C SER A 278 13.46 5.04 -19.12
N ALA A 279 12.65 5.39 -18.12
CA ALA A 279 12.27 4.48 -17.04
C ALA A 279 11.35 3.34 -17.54
N ALA A 280 10.42 3.66 -18.45
CA ALA A 280 9.51 2.66 -19.02
C ALA A 280 10.21 1.71 -20.00
N ALA A 281 11.23 2.16 -20.73
CA ALA A 281 12.05 1.29 -21.57
C ALA A 281 12.95 0.33 -20.77
N GLY A 282 13.11 0.56 -19.46
CA GLY A 282 13.82 -0.32 -18.55
C GLY A 282 12.95 -1.42 -17.94
N ILE A 283 11.64 -1.48 -18.25
CA ILE A 283 10.76 -2.57 -17.80
C ILE A 283 11.18 -3.84 -18.56
N GLY A 284 11.93 -4.69 -17.86
CA GLY A 284 12.41 -5.96 -18.40
C GLY A 284 11.43 -7.10 -18.19
N VAL A 285 11.71 -8.23 -18.84
CA VAL A 285 11.01 -9.51 -18.59
C VAL A 285 11.11 -9.89 -17.11
N ASP A 286 12.24 -9.60 -16.46
CA ASP A 286 12.44 -9.83 -15.03
C ASP A 286 11.46 -9.04 -14.14
N ASP A 287 11.10 -7.81 -14.50
CA ASP A 287 10.14 -7.01 -13.74
C ASP A 287 8.73 -7.60 -13.82
N LEU A 288 8.33 -8.04 -15.01
CA LEU A 288 7.06 -8.73 -15.21
C LEU A 288 7.02 -10.08 -14.49
N ARG A 289 8.13 -10.83 -14.52
CA ARG A 289 8.25 -12.10 -13.81
C ARG A 289 8.03 -11.93 -12.31
N ARG A 290 8.49 -10.84 -11.70
CA ARG A 290 8.30 -10.56 -10.27
C ARG A 290 6.83 -10.48 -9.86
N LEU A 291 5.92 -10.11 -10.77
CA LEU A 291 4.48 -10.14 -10.52
C LEU A 291 3.96 -11.55 -10.26
N CYS A 292 4.64 -12.59 -10.77
CA CYS A 292 4.27 -14.00 -10.60
C CYS A 292 4.87 -14.66 -9.35
N ILE A 293 5.60 -13.89 -8.53
CA ILE A 293 6.40 -14.42 -7.44
C ILE A 293 5.89 -13.84 -6.12
N LEU A 294 5.64 -14.71 -5.14
CA LEU A 294 5.44 -14.32 -3.75
C LEU A 294 6.69 -14.66 -2.95
N ARG A 295 7.05 -13.81 -1.99
CA ARG A 295 8.11 -14.11 -1.03
C ARG A 295 7.60 -13.99 0.39
N LEU A 296 7.94 -14.97 1.23
CA LEU A 296 7.48 -15.03 2.61
C LEU A 296 8.64 -15.32 3.55
N SER A 297 8.86 -14.46 4.54
CA SER A 297 9.80 -14.72 5.63
C SER A 297 9.06 -15.20 6.87
N PHE A 298 9.58 -16.24 7.50
CA PHE A 298 9.07 -16.74 8.78
C PHE A 298 9.72 -15.96 9.93
N VAL A 299 8.92 -15.61 10.94
CA VAL A 299 9.36 -15.08 12.26
C VAL A 299 9.95 -13.67 12.21
N LYS A 300 10.77 -13.32 11.21
CA LYS A 300 11.51 -12.05 11.12
C LYS A 300 11.13 -11.27 9.86
N GLY A 301 10.73 -10.03 10.04
CA GLY A 301 10.51 -9.07 8.94
C GLY A 301 11.79 -8.40 8.48
N TRP A 302 11.69 -7.74 7.33
CA TRP A 302 12.71 -6.90 6.70
C TRP A 302 12.07 -5.60 6.21
N GLY A 303 12.89 -4.63 5.81
CA GLY A 303 12.48 -3.30 5.35
C GLY A 303 12.97 -2.18 6.28
N PRO A 304 12.60 -0.91 6.02
CA PRO A 304 13.11 0.26 6.74
C PRO A 304 12.90 0.22 8.25
N ASP A 305 11.79 -0.39 8.70
CA ASP A 305 11.43 -0.53 10.12
C ASP A 305 12.14 -1.71 10.82
N TYR A 306 12.98 -2.44 10.09
CA TYR A 306 13.68 -3.62 10.59
C TYR A 306 15.20 -3.46 10.46
N PRO A 307 15.97 -4.18 11.31
CA PRO A 307 17.43 -4.24 11.15
C PRO A 307 17.89 -4.87 9.82
N ARG A 308 16.99 -5.53 9.09
CA ARG A 308 17.27 -6.24 7.85
C ARG A 308 16.69 -5.45 6.70
N GLN A 309 17.50 -5.10 5.71
CA GLN A 309 17.04 -4.28 4.58
C GLN A 309 16.39 -5.15 3.49
N SER A 310 16.91 -6.35 3.28
CA SER A 310 16.41 -7.30 2.29
C SER A 310 15.88 -8.59 2.92
N ILE A 311 14.95 -9.26 2.24
CA ILE A 311 14.50 -10.60 2.63
C ILE A 311 15.66 -11.61 2.66
N LYS A 312 16.70 -11.41 1.85
CA LYS A 312 17.91 -12.26 1.84
C LYS A 312 18.73 -12.17 3.13
N GLU A 313 18.47 -11.19 3.98
CA GLU A 313 19.08 -11.09 5.31
C GLU A 313 18.22 -11.76 6.40
N THR A 314 17.07 -12.31 6.02
CA THR A 314 16.20 -13.02 6.95
C THR A 314 16.69 -14.45 7.16
N PRO A 315 16.56 -14.99 8.38
CA PRO A 315 17.17 -16.27 8.75
C PRO A 315 16.59 -17.49 8.01
N CYS A 316 15.32 -17.42 7.60
CA CYS A 316 14.61 -18.48 6.90
C CYS A 316 13.38 -17.93 6.18
N TRP A 317 13.30 -18.10 4.85
CA TRP A 317 12.23 -17.59 4.00
C TRP A 317 11.98 -18.50 2.79
N ILE A 318 10.86 -18.29 2.10
CA ILE A 318 10.49 -19.02 0.88
C ILE A 318 10.19 -18.07 -0.27
N GLU A 319 10.50 -18.52 -1.48
CA GLU A 319 10.07 -17.93 -2.75
C GLU A 319 9.09 -18.88 -3.44
N VAL A 320 7.91 -18.37 -3.80
CA VAL A 320 6.84 -19.13 -4.43
C VAL A 320 6.62 -18.61 -5.84
N HIS A 321 6.86 -19.47 -6.83
CA HIS A 321 6.58 -19.20 -8.23
C HIS A 321 5.20 -19.72 -8.60
N LEU A 322 4.33 -18.86 -9.09
CA LEU A 322 2.97 -19.21 -9.48
C LEU A 322 2.93 -19.55 -10.97
N HIS A 323 2.59 -20.79 -11.31
CA HIS A 323 2.77 -21.29 -12.67
C HIS A 323 1.71 -20.78 -13.64
N ARG A 324 0.46 -20.64 -13.19
CA ARG A 324 -0.61 -20.13 -14.06
C ARG A 324 -0.34 -18.69 -14.49
N SER A 325 0.16 -17.84 -13.59
CA SER A 325 0.54 -16.47 -13.95
C SER A 325 1.80 -16.41 -14.82
N LEU A 326 2.77 -17.30 -14.60
CA LEU A 326 3.93 -17.43 -15.51
C LEU A 326 3.51 -17.87 -16.92
N GLN A 327 2.53 -18.75 -17.07
CA GLN A 327 1.97 -19.11 -18.38
C GLN A 327 1.32 -17.89 -19.06
N LEU A 328 0.52 -17.12 -18.33
CA LEU A 328 -0.09 -15.90 -18.87
C LEU A 328 0.96 -14.85 -19.24
N LEU A 329 2.03 -14.75 -18.46
CA LEU A 329 3.17 -13.89 -18.81
C LEU A 329 3.81 -14.32 -20.13
N ASP A 330 4.03 -15.62 -20.31
CA ASP A 330 4.57 -16.16 -21.56
C ASP A 330 3.69 -15.79 -22.77
N GLU A 331 2.37 -15.90 -22.64
CA GLU A 331 1.42 -15.45 -23.68
C GLU A 331 1.55 -13.95 -23.99
N VAL A 332 1.64 -13.12 -22.95
CA VAL A 332 1.81 -11.67 -23.10
C VAL A 332 3.12 -11.35 -23.82
N LEU A 333 4.21 -12.04 -23.49
CA LEU A 333 5.51 -11.85 -24.13
C LEU A 333 5.50 -12.29 -25.60
N HIS A 334 4.83 -13.40 -25.95
CA HIS A 334 4.69 -13.84 -27.34
C HIS A 334 3.79 -12.93 -28.18
N SER A 335 2.85 -12.21 -27.56
CA SER A 335 2.00 -11.23 -28.25
C SER A 335 2.74 -9.93 -28.61
N MET A 336 3.96 -9.74 -28.09
CA MET A 336 4.77 -8.56 -28.38
C MET A 336 5.35 -8.64 -29.80
N PRO A 337 5.19 -7.61 -30.65
CA PRO A 337 5.76 -7.63 -32.00
C PRO A 337 7.29 -7.69 -31.90
N ILE A 338 7.86 -8.76 -32.46
CA ILE A 338 9.30 -8.86 -32.72
C ILE A 338 9.61 -7.74 -33.74
N HIS A 339 10.49 -6.81 -33.39
CA HIS A 339 11.00 -5.83 -34.34
C HIS A 339 11.77 -6.60 -35.42
N ASP A 340 11.08 -6.93 -36.51
CA ASP A 340 11.73 -7.38 -37.74
C ASP A 340 12.56 -6.19 -38.25
N PRO A 341 13.88 -6.32 -38.42
CA PRO A 341 14.69 -5.24 -38.98
C PRO A 341 14.20 -4.99 -40.39
N ARG A 342 13.36 -3.97 -40.56
CA ARG A 342 12.96 -3.49 -41.88
C ARG A 342 14.23 -3.17 -42.65
N PRO A 343 14.48 -3.79 -43.81
CA PRO A 343 15.61 -3.41 -44.64
C PRO A 343 15.41 -1.94 -45.04
N HIS A 344 16.42 -1.13 -44.77
CA HIS A 344 16.50 0.22 -45.29
C HIS A 344 16.72 0.11 -46.81
N ASP A 345 15.68 0.35 -47.60
CA ASP A 345 15.81 0.73 -49.02
C ASP A 345 15.96 2.26 -49.15
#